data_AF-A0A2V9YFM9-F1
#
_entry.id   AF-A0A2V9YFM9-F1
#
_cell.length_a   1.000
_cell.length_b   1.000
_cell.length_c   1.000
_cell.angle_alpha   90.00
_cell.angle_beta   90.00
_cell.angle_gamma   90.00
#
_symmetry.space_group_name_H-M   'P 1'
#
loop_
_entity.id
_entity.type
_entity.pdbx_description
1 polymer ?
#
loop_
_entity_poly.entity_id
_entity_poly.type
_entity_poly.pdbx_seq_one_letter_code
_entity_poly.pdbx_strand_id
1 'polypeptide(L)'
;METPTVLIISDDPDFSRRIAARWQMERNVPTFTLLSGELWPRFAADVFDVAIVGQLRRDLLSVVLEPLHSTSQPIFCLCHDAATAQLVRDRWPRVMLLRPSEHWLETLVLAAAEAVHRSRAETRARAAEFACSALERQAMLGRYMLEMRHNLNNALTSVLGNSDLLLLEPGSFSAQTRAQIETIRNMTLRIHEIMQRFSSLEKEMNVVAQQAGQDSGKSYAAVAGD
;
A
#
# COMPACT_ATOMS: atom_id res chain seq x y z
N MET A 1 -13.10 3.62 3.49
CA MET A 1 -12.04 3.03 4.34
C MET A 1 -12.75 2.19 5.38
N GLU A 2 -12.41 0.93 5.53
CA GLU A 2 -13.02 0.07 6.55
C GLU A 2 -12.72 0.63 7.96
N THR A 3 -13.66 0.48 8.88
CA THR A 3 -13.49 0.83 10.29
C THR A 3 -12.57 -0.21 10.94
N PRO A 4 -11.61 0.17 11.81
CA PRO A 4 -10.71 -0.81 12.39
C PRO A 4 -11.47 -1.76 13.29
N THR A 5 -11.03 -3.01 13.37
CA THR A 5 -11.68 -4.04 14.19
C THR A 5 -10.79 -4.37 15.39
N VAL A 6 -11.30 -4.13 16.59
CA VAL A 6 -10.69 -4.57 17.85
C VAL A 6 -11.40 -5.83 18.32
N LEU A 7 -10.65 -6.92 18.41
CA LEU A 7 -11.11 -8.19 18.95
C LEU A 7 -10.91 -8.20 20.47
N ILE A 8 -11.98 -8.36 21.23
CA ILE A 8 -11.92 -8.50 22.69
C ILE A 8 -12.31 -9.93 23.06
N ILE A 9 -11.40 -10.65 23.73
CA ILE A 9 -11.63 -12.00 24.23
C ILE A 9 -11.61 -11.96 25.75
N SER A 10 -12.77 -12.18 26.38
CA SER A 10 -12.87 -12.22 27.84
C SER A 10 -14.12 -12.97 28.27
N ASP A 11 -14.01 -13.66 29.41
CA ASP A 11 -15.16 -14.27 30.08
C ASP A 11 -15.89 -13.29 31.02
N ASP A 12 -15.34 -12.08 31.20
CA ASP A 12 -15.95 -10.99 31.97
C ASP A 12 -16.68 -10.01 31.02
N PRO A 13 -18.02 -9.93 31.07
CA PRO A 13 -18.78 -8.99 30.23
C PRO A 13 -18.53 -7.52 30.61
N ASP A 14 -18.18 -7.23 31.87
CA ASP A 14 -17.91 -5.86 32.31
C ASP A 14 -16.55 -5.37 31.80
N PHE A 15 -15.56 -6.26 31.67
CA PHE A 15 -14.27 -5.95 31.06
C PHE A 15 -14.44 -5.35 29.65
N SER A 16 -15.19 -6.02 28.79
CA SER A 16 -15.39 -5.58 27.41
C SER A 16 -16.17 -4.27 27.32
N ARG A 17 -17.18 -4.10 28.19
CA ARG A 17 -17.98 -2.88 28.28
C ARG A 17 -17.13 -1.68 28.70
N ARG A 18 -16.23 -1.85 29.67
CA ARG A 18 -15.34 -0.80 30.16
C ARG A 18 -14.37 -0.32 29.08
N ILE A 19 -13.81 -1.25 28.30
CA ILE A 19 -12.93 -0.93 27.16
C ILE A 19 -13.71 -0.12 26.12
N ALA A 20 -14.87 -0.63 25.69
CA ALA A 20 -15.68 0.06 24.68
C ALA A 20 -16.10 1.46 25.14
N ALA A 21 -16.56 1.61 26.38
CA ALA A 21 -16.97 2.90 26.94
C ALA A 21 -15.81 3.90 27.02
N ARG A 22 -14.62 3.47 27.48
CA ARG A 22 -13.45 4.35 27.52
C ARG A 22 -13.00 4.75 26.11
N TRP A 23 -13.07 3.84 25.15
CA TRP A 23 -12.68 4.10 23.76
C TRP A 23 -13.63 5.05 23.03
N GLN A 24 -14.91 5.11 23.41
CA GLN A 24 -15.85 6.09 22.86
C GLN A 24 -15.44 7.55 23.12
N MET A 25 -14.55 7.79 24.08
CA MET A 25 -13.97 9.12 24.34
C MET A 25 -12.80 9.46 23.41
N GLU A 26 -12.28 8.48 22.66
CA GLU A 26 -11.21 8.69 21.68
C GLU A 26 -11.76 9.23 20.36
N ARG A 27 -10.93 9.96 19.62
CA ARG A 27 -11.32 10.54 18.32
C ARG A 27 -11.74 9.49 17.28
N ASN A 28 -11.12 8.31 17.34
CA ASN A 28 -11.35 7.22 16.39
C ASN A 28 -11.86 5.99 17.14
N VAL A 29 -13.13 5.66 16.89
CA VAL A 29 -13.79 4.51 17.51
C VAL A 29 -13.76 3.31 16.54
N PRO A 30 -13.13 2.19 16.91
CA PRO A 30 -13.13 0.98 16.11
C PRO A 30 -14.47 0.24 16.21
N THR A 31 -14.70 -0.68 15.29
CA THR A 31 -15.67 -1.76 15.43
C THR A 31 -15.15 -2.75 16.46
N PHE A 32 -16.00 -3.17 17.39
CA PHE A 32 -15.64 -4.17 18.39
C PHE A 32 -16.23 -5.52 18.04
N THR A 33 -15.40 -6.56 18.09
CA THR A 33 -15.84 -7.96 18.05
C THR A 33 -15.57 -8.56 19.42
N LEU A 34 -16.63 -9.02 20.11
CA LEU A 34 -16.54 -9.57 21.45
C LEU A 34 -16.72 -11.08 21.41
N LEU A 35 -15.80 -11.82 22.03
CA LEU A 35 -15.86 -13.28 22.16
C LEU A 35 -15.54 -13.71 23.60
N SER A 36 -16.18 -14.79 24.06
CA SER A 36 -15.70 -15.53 25.24
C SER A 36 -14.52 -16.42 24.86
N GLY A 37 -13.65 -16.74 25.81
CA GLY A 37 -12.50 -17.61 25.59
C GLY A 37 -12.88 -18.99 25.06
N GLU A 38 -14.07 -19.49 25.40
CA GLU A 38 -14.57 -20.81 24.94
C GLU A 38 -15.00 -20.83 23.47
N LEU A 39 -15.31 -19.67 22.89
CA LEU A 39 -15.76 -19.55 21.50
C LEU A 39 -14.59 -19.41 20.52
N TRP A 40 -13.38 -19.18 21.03
CA TRP A 40 -12.16 -19.12 20.22
C TRP A 40 -11.49 -20.49 20.08
N PRO A 41 -10.92 -20.86 18.91
CA PRO A 41 -10.82 -20.10 17.65
C PRO A 41 -11.97 -20.37 16.67
N ARG A 42 -13.05 -21.03 17.13
CA ARG A 42 -14.14 -21.51 16.26
C ARG A 42 -14.82 -20.40 15.45
N PHE A 43 -14.83 -19.19 15.99
CA PHE A 43 -15.28 -17.98 15.33
C PHE A 43 -14.09 -17.06 15.05
N ALA A 44 -13.15 -17.50 14.20
CA ALA A 44 -12.09 -16.63 13.72
C ALA A 44 -12.74 -15.37 13.14
N ALA A 45 -12.62 -14.24 13.84
CA ALA A 45 -13.07 -12.96 13.32
C ALA A 45 -12.22 -12.69 12.08
N ASP A 46 -12.85 -12.71 10.90
CA ASP A 46 -12.16 -12.92 9.63
C ASP A 46 -11.01 -11.94 9.36
N VAL A 47 -11.00 -10.74 9.95
CA VAL A 47 -9.81 -9.88 10.06
C VAL A 47 -9.97 -9.00 11.30
N PHE A 48 -8.95 -8.92 12.14
CA PHE A 48 -8.85 -7.91 13.21
C PHE A 48 -7.55 -7.10 13.09
N ASP A 49 -7.53 -5.88 13.63
CA ASP A 49 -6.34 -5.02 13.66
C ASP A 49 -5.57 -5.17 14.98
N VAL A 50 -6.29 -5.38 16.10
CA VAL A 50 -5.72 -5.57 17.45
C VAL A 50 -6.57 -6.60 18.21
N ALA A 51 -5.91 -7.49 18.96
CA ALA A 51 -6.57 -8.36 19.93
C ALA A 51 -6.30 -7.90 21.37
N ILE A 52 -7.34 -7.92 22.20
CA ILE A 52 -7.28 -7.63 23.63
C ILE A 52 -7.85 -8.83 24.37
N VAL A 53 -7.02 -9.45 25.18
CA VAL A 53 -7.36 -10.62 25.99
C VAL A 53 -7.51 -10.15 27.44
N GLY A 54 -8.72 -10.31 27.97
CA GLY A 54 -9.02 -10.07 29.37
C GLY A 54 -8.55 -11.22 30.25
N GLN A 55 -9.05 -11.25 31.49
CA GLN A 55 -8.78 -12.38 32.36
C GLN A 55 -9.45 -13.64 31.81
N LEU A 56 -8.65 -14.69 31.64
CA LEU A 56 -9.09 -16.02 31.23
C LEU A 56 -8.64 -17.06 32.26
N ARG A 57 -9.34 -18.19 32.31
CA ARG A 57 -8.89 -19.37 33.06
C ARG A 57 -7.59 -19.91 32.44
N ARG A 58 -6.70 -20.48 33.26
CA ARG A 58 -5.36 -20.91 32.83
C ARG A 58 -5.36 -21.98 31.74
N ASP A 59 -6.35 -22.87 31.75
CA ASP A 59 -6.59 -23.89 30.73
C ASP A 59 -6.95 -23.27 29.36
N LEU A 60 -7.67 -22.15 29.35
CA LEU A 60 -8.05 -21.44 28.12
C LEU A 60 -6.94 -20.56 27.54
N LEU A 61 -5.94 -20.17 28.34
CA LEU A 61 -4.86 -19.29 27.86
C LEU A 61 -4.13 -19.85 26.65
N SER A 62 -3.79 -21.15 26.67
CA SER A 62 -3.10 -21.77 25.52
C SER A 62 -4.01 -21.88 24.31
N VAL A 63 -5.30 -22.15 24.51
CA VAL A 63 -6.30 -22.24 23.44
C VAL A 63 -6.47 -20.89 22.74
N VAL A 64 -6.40 -19.79 23.50
CA VAL A 64 -6.57 -18.43 22.98
C VAL A 64 -5.28 -17.83 22.42
N LEU A 65 -4.18 -17.90 23.18
CA LEU A 65 -2.94 -17.20 22.82
C LEU A 65 -2.13 -17.93 21.75
N GLU A 66 -2.20 -19.26 21.63
CA GLU A 66 -1.44 -19.99 20.61
C GLU A 66 -1.89 -19.63 19.17
N PRO A 67 -3.19 -19.63 18.84
CA PRO A 67 -3.63 -19.17 17.52
C PRO A 67 -3.37 -17.67 17.31
N LEU A 68 -3.61 -16.83 18.33
CA LEU A 68 -3.36 -15.39 18.22
C LEU A 68 -1.89 -15.07 17.97
N HIS A 69 -0.97 -15.73 18.67
CA HIS A 69 0.47 -15.53 18.49
C HIS A 69 0.92 -15.85 17.06
N SER A 70 0.25 -16.77 16.38
CA SER A 70 0.54 -17.11 14.98
C SER A 70 0.11 -15.99 14.00
N THR A 71 -0.67 -15.01 14.46
CA THR A 71 -1.11 -13.86 13.66
C THR A 71 -0.08 -12.73 13.67
N SER A 72 -0.11 -11.81 12.70
CA SER A 72 0.82 -10.67 12.64
C SER A 72 0.37 -9.49 13.52
N GLN A 73 -0.88 -9.53 14.00
CA GLN A 73 -1.50 -8.46 14.74
C GLN A 73 -0.90 -8.29 16.15
N PRO A 74 -0.91 -7.05 16.67
CA PRO A 74 -0.62 -6.77 18.08
C PRO A 74 -1.67 -7.41 19.01
N ILE A 75 -1.18 -7.97 20.12
CA ILE A 75 -2.00 -8.66 21.12
C ILE A 75 -1.70 -8.05 22.47
N PHE A 76 -2.72 -7.58 23.17
CA PHE A 76 -2.65 -7.12 24.55
C PHE A 76 -3.30 -8.17 25.46
N CYS A 77 -2.67 -8.49 26.58
CA CYS A 77 -3.23 -9.43 27.54
C CYS A 77 -3.14 -8.86 28.96
N LEU A 78 -4.28 -8.81 29.65
CA LEU A 78 -4.35 -8.36 31.04
C LEU A 78 -4.10 -9.54 31.99
N CYS A 79 -2.99 -9.50 32.72
CA CYS A 79 -2.61 -10.56 33.65
C CYS A 79 -2.64 -10.06 35.10
N HIS A 80 -3.48 -10.68 35.94
CA HIS A 80 -3.63 -10.30 37.34
C HIS A 80 -2.57 -10.92 38.27
N ASP A 81 -2.08 -12.13 37.94
CA ASP A 81 -1.09 -12.82 38.75
C ASP A 81 0.28 -12.90 38.06
N ALA A 82 1.34 -12.80 38.87
CA ALA A 82 2.72 -12.78 38.40
C ALA A 82 3.12 -14.09 37.69
N ALA A 83 2.55 -15.23 38.12
CA ALA A 83 2.86 -16.53 37.55
C ALA A 83 2.28 -16.71 36.13
N THR A 84 1.04 -16.27 35.89
CA THR A 84 0.44 -16.23 34.55
C THR A 84 1.19 -15.23 33.66
N ALA A 85 1.53 -14.05 34.20
CA ALA A 85 2.29 -13.07 33.44
C ALA A 85 3.68 -13.61 33.03
N GLN A 86 4.33 -14.40 33.88
CA GLN A 86 5.61 -15.04 33.56
C GLN A 86 5.44 -16.10 32.48
N LEU A 87 4.44 -16.98 32.62
CA LEU A 87 4.10 -17.99 31.62
C LEU A 87 3.87 -17.37 30.23
N VAL A 88 3.11 -16.27 30.16
CA VAL A 88 2.82 -15.60 28.88
C VAL A 88 4.08 -14.98 28.28
N ARG A 89 4.96 -14.37 29.08
CA ARG A 89 6.26 -13.85 28.57
C ARG A 89 7.13 -14.96 27.98
N ASP A 90 7.19 -16.10 28.67
CA ASP A 90 8.09 -17.19 28.28
C ASP A 90 7.57 -17.93 27.05
N ARG A 91 6.24 -18.12 26.94
CA ARG A 91 5.63 -18.91 25.87
C ARG A 91 5.17 -18.08 24.66
N TRP A 92 4.72 -16.85 24.87
CA TRP A 92 4.16 -15.98 23.83
C TRP A 92 4.78 -14.57 23.90
N PRO A 93 6.07 -14.42 23.56
CA PRO A 93 6.83 -13.19 23.78
C PRO A 93 6.31 -11.96 23.01
N ARG A 94 5.51 -12.17 21.96
CA ARG A 94 4.88 -11.08 21.19
C ARG A 94 3.66 -10.48 21.87
N VAL A 95 3.13 -11.13 22.90
CA VAL A 95 1.95 -10.65 23.63
C VAL A 95 2.37 -9.54 24.60
N MET A 96 1.80 -8.35 24.42
CA MET A 96 2.03 -7.20 25.29
C MET A 96 1.22 -7.37 26.57
N LEU A 97 1.92 -7.50 27.68
CA LEU A 97 1.30 -7.71 28.98
C LEU A 97 0.98 -6.39 29.67
N LEU A 98 -0.27 -6.27 30.11
CA LEU A 98 -0.72 -5.22 31.00
C LEU A 98 -0.95 -5.82 32.38
N ARG A 99 -0.40 -5.17 33.41
CA ARG A 99 -0.72 -5.49 34.80
C ARG A 99 -1.86 -4.59 35.25
N PRO A 100 -2.81 -5.10 36.05
CA PRO A 100 -3.82 -4.27 36.69
C PRO A 100 -3.12 -3.24 37.58
N SER A 101 -3.17 -1.99 37.16
CA SER A 101 -2.81 -0.79 37.92
C SER A 101 -4.03 0.11 37.99
N GLU A 102 -4.00 1.17 38.80
CA GLU A 102 -5.13 2.12 38.90
C GLU A 102 -5.58 2.67 37.53
N HIS A 103 -4.66 2.75 36.56
CA HIS A 103 -4.88 3.34 35.23
C HIS A 103 -4.66 2.33 34.07
N TRP A 104 -4.89 1.04 34.32
CA TRP A 104 -4.66 0.00 33.31
C TRP A 104 -5.54 0.19 32.07
N LEU A 105 -6.75 0.73 32.25
CA LEU A 105 -7.74 0.90 31.20
C LEU A 105 -7.33 2.01 30.24
N GLU A 106 -6.88 3.14 30.76
CA GLU A 106 -6.37 4.28 29.99
C GLU A 106 -5.13 3.86 29.19
N THR A 107 -4.21 3.15 29.86
CA THR A 107 -2.98 2.66 29.22
C THR A 107 -3.30 1.68 28.10
N LEU A 108 -4.22 0.73 28.34
CA LEU A 108 -4.64 -0.25 27.35
C LEU A 108 -5.26 0.44 26.13
N VAL A 109 -6.24 1.32 26.33
CA VAL A 109 -6.96 1.97 25.24
C VAL A 109 -6.02 2.84 24.40
N LEU A 110 -5.13 3.61 25.04
CA LEU A 110 -4.13 4.41 24.31
C LEU A 110 -3.16 3.53 23.53
N ALA A 111 -2.60 2.49 24.15
CA ALA A 111 -1.65 1.61 23.49
C ALA A 111 -2.28 0.82 22.33
N ALA A 112 -3.51 0.35 22.51
CA ALA A 112 -4.24 -0.38 21.50
C ALA A 112 -4.72 0.53 20.36
N ALA A 113 -5.15 1.77 20.65
CA ALA A 113 -5.47 2.76 19.62
C ALA A 113 -4.24 3.11 18.76
N GLU A 114 -3.10 3.32 19.40
CA GLU A 114 -1.84 3.55 18.69
C GLU A 114 -1.40 2.31 17.87
N ALA A 115 -1.63 1.11 18.39
CA ALA A 115 -1.36 -0.13 17.65
C ALA A 115 -2.25 -0.27 16.38
N VAL A 116 -3.53 0.09 16.47
CA VAL A 116 -4.43 0.19 15.30
C VAL A 116 -3.89 1.22 14.29
N HIS A 117 -3.52 2.41 14.77
CA HIS A 117 -3.01 3.47 13.92
C HIS A 117 -1.74 3.05 13.17
N ARG A 118 -0.81 2.40 13.87
CA ARG A 118 0.43 1.86 13.28
C ARG A 118 0.15 0.78 12.23
N SER A 119 -0.68 -0.21 12.56
CA SER A 119 -1.03 -1.29 11.62
C SER A 119 -1.61 -0.75 10.30
N ARG A 120 -2.44 0.28 10.39
CA ARG A 120 -3.01 0.96 9.21
C ARG A 120 -2.00 1.79 8.44
N ALA A 121 -1.10 2.49 9.15
CA ALA A 121 -0.02 3.22 8.51
C ALA A 121 0.87 2.26 7.71
N GLU A 122 1.24 1.12 8.30
CA GLU A 122 2.03 0.09 7.63
C GLU A 122 1.31 -0.51 6.42
N THR A 123 0.02 -0.85 6.55
CA THR A 123 -0.77 -1.40 5.43
C THR A 123 -0.85 -0.40 4.27
N ARG A 124 -1.09 0.88 4.57
CA ARG A 124 -1.08 1.94 3.55
C ARG A 124 0.29 2.15 2.92
N ALA A 125 1.36 2.10 3.72
CA ALA A 125 2.73 2.22 3.23
C ALA A 125 3.05 1.07 2.26
N ARG A 126 2.75 -0.17 2.62
CA ARG A 126 2.94 -1.33 1.73
C ARG A 126 2.14 -1.20 0.44
N ALA A 127 0.88 -0.77 0.52
CA ALA A 127 0.07 -0.54 -0.68
C ALA A 127 0.68 0.54 -1.59
N ALA A 128 1.21 1.63 -1.00
CA ALA A 128 1.90 2.67 -1.74
C ALA A 128 3.22 2.18 -2.35
N GLU A 129 3.99 1.35 -1.65
CA GLU A 129 5.21 0.72 -2.17
C GLU A 129 4.91 -0.16 -3.40
N PHE A 130 3.86 -0.99 -3.33
CA PHE A 130 3.43 -1.79 -4.48
C PHE A 130 3.00 -0.94 -5.68
N ALA A 131 2.24 0.13 -5.43
CA ALA A 131 1.84 1.07 -6.47
C ALA A 131 3.06 1.79 -7.08
N CYS A 132 4.01 2.22 -6.26
CA CYS A 132 5.24 2.87 -6.70
C CYS A 132 6.07 1.94 -7.58
N SER A 133 6.26 0.68 -7.17
CA SER A 133 6.97 -0.31 -7.98
C SER A 133 6.32 -0.55 -9.35
N ALA A 134 4.98 -0.49 -9.43
CA ALA A 134 4.29 -0.56 -10.72
C ALA A 134 4.56 0.67 -11.60
N LEU A 135 4.49 1.87 -11.02
CA LEU A 135 4.78 3.13 -11.72
C LEU A 135 6.24 3.23 -12.15
N GLU A 136 7.19 2.76 -11.34
CA GLU A 136 8.62 2.74 -11.66
C GLU A 136 8.93 1.89 -12.90
N ARG A 137 8.26 0.73 -13.03
CA ARG A 137 8.38 -0.11 -14.23
C ARG A 137 7.87 0.60 -15.48
N GLN A 138 6.73 1.29 -15.39
CA GLN A 138 6.20 2.09 -16.50
C GLN A 138 7.12 3.26 -16.86
N ALA A 139 7.66 3.96 -15.85
CA ALA A 139 8.62 5.04 -16.06
C ALA A 139 9.92 4.54 -16.72
N MET A 140 10.39 3.34 -16.38
CA MET A 140 11.55 2.72 -17.02
C MET A 140 11.32 2.48 -18.51
N LEU A 141 10.15 1.96 -18.89
CA LEU A 141 9.79 1.80 -20.30
C LEU A 141 9.74 3.15 -21.04
N GLY A 142 9.15 4.17 -20.43
CA GLY A 142 9.12 5.53 -21.01
C GLY A 142 10.53 6.09 -21.22
N ARG A 143 11.41 5.97 -20.23
CA ARG A 143 12.83 6.38 -20.36
C ARG A 143 13.54 5.65 -21.49
N TYR A 144 13.35 4.34 -21.60
CA TYR A 144 13.93 3.54 -22.68
C TYR A 144 13.43 3.96 -24.06
N MET A 145 12.12 4.26 -24.20
CA MET A 145 11.57 4.77 -25.47
C MET A 145 12.20 6.11 -25.89
N LEU A 146 12.44 7.00 -24.94
CA LEU A 146 13.09 8.29 -25.17
C LEU A 146 14.57 8.13 -25.54
N GLU A 147 15.27 7.21 -24.88
CA GLU A 147 16.65 6.84 -25.22
C GLU A 147 16.74 6.27 -26.64
N MET A 148 15.80 5.39 -27.00
CA MET A 148 15.75 4.76 -28.33
C MET A 148 15.32 5.70 -29.46
N ARG A 149 14.87 6.93 -29.16
CA ARG A 149 14.36 7.90 -30.15
C ARG A 149 15.31 8.14 -31.31
N HIS A 150 16.59 8.37 -31.03
CA HIS A 150 17.59 8.65 -32.07
C HIS A 150 17.78 7.45 -32.99
N ASN A 151 17.90 6.25 -32.42
CA ASN A 151 18.09 5.02 -33.19
C ASN A 151 16.87 4.72 -34.08
N LEU A 152 15.66 4.88 -33.53
CA LEU A 152 14.41 4.75 -34.28
C LEU A 152 14.32 5.76 -35.42
N ASN A 153 14.61 7.04 -35.15
CA ASN A 153 14.58 8.08 -36.18
C ASN A 153 15.58 7.81 -37.31
N ASN A 154 16.77 7.30 -36.99
CA ASN A 154 17.77 6.96 -38.01
C ASN A 154 17.30 5.79 -38.89
N ALA A 155 16.73 4.74 -38.28
CA ALA A 155 16.16 3.63 -39.03
C ALA A 155 15.00 4.07 -39.94
N LEU A 156 14.07 4.87 -39.41
CA LEU A 156 12.94 5.41 -40.18
C LEU A 156 13.42 6.31 -41.32
N THR A 157 14.42 7.16 -41.10
CA THR A 157 15.00 8.02 -42.14
C THR A 157 15.57 7.18 -43.28
N SER A 158 16.25 6.07 -42.96
CA SER A 158 16.76 5.14 -43.97
C SER A 158 15.65 4.44 -44.75
N VAL A 159 14.61 3.92 -44.07
CA VAL A 159 13.47 3.27 -44.74
C VAL A 159 12.72 4.25 -45.64
N LEU A 160 12.51 5.49 -45.17
CA LEU A 160 11.85 6.54 -45.93
C LEU A 160 12.65 6.89 -47.18
N GLY A 161 13.95 7.18 -47.03
CA GLY A 161 14.83 7.53 -48.14
C GLY A 161 14.92 6.42 -49.19
N ASN A 162 15.04 5.15 -48.77
CA ASN A 162 15.03 4.03 -49.70
C ASN A 162 13.69 3.88 -50.43
N SER A 163 12.57 4.09 -49.73
CA SER A 163 11.23 4.05 -50.35
C SER A 163 11.07 5.17 -51.38
N ASP A 164 11.55 6.38 -51.08
CA ASP A 164 11.53 7.52 -52.00
C ASP A 164 12.41 7.25 -53.24
N LEU A 165 13.62 6.70 -53.06
CA LEU A 165 14.50 6.31 -54.16
C LEU A 165 13.87 5.26 -55.08
N LEU A 166 13.24 4.22 -54.53
CA LEU A 166 12.58 3.19 -55.32
C LEU A 166 11.35 3.71 -56.10
N LEU A 167 10.69 4.76 -55.60
CA LEU A 167 9.54 5.38 -56.24
C LEU A 167 9.92 6.42 -57.32
N LEU A 168 11.18 6.86 -57.35
CA LEU A 168 11.68 7.87 -58.29
C LEU A 168 11.85 7.33 -59.72
N GLU A 169 12.16 6.05 -59.90
CA GLU A 169 12.37 5.46 -61.23
C GLU A 169 11.04 5.01 -61.88
N PRO A 170 10.61 5.63 -63.00
CA PRO A 170 9.39 5.23 -63.68
C PRO A 170 9.54 3.88 -64.40
N GLY A 171 8.61 2.95 -64.17
CA GLY A 171 8.53 1.69 -64.92
C GLY A 171 9.42 0.54 -64.42
N SER A 172 10.18 0.74 -63.34
CA SER A 172 11.02 -0.29 -62.71
C SER A 172 10.20 -1.34 -61.95
N PHE A 173 9.00 -0.98 -61.48
CA PHE A 173 8.13 -1.83 -60.68
C PHE A 173 6.72 -1.94 -61.25
N SER A 174 6.04 -3.05 -60.95
CA SER A 174 4.61 -3.21 -61.21
C SER A 174 3.80 -2.18 -60.41
N ALA A 175 2.59 -1.84 -60.88
CA ALA A 175 1.69 -0.93 -60.16
C ALA A 175 1.39 -1.42 -58.72
N GLN A 176 1.28 -2.74 -58.53
CA GLN A 176 1.06 -3.34 -57.22
C GLN A 176 2.26 -3.17 -56.28
N THR A 177 3.48 -3.43 -56.77
CA THR A 177 4.71 -3.25 -56.00
C THR A 177 4.90 -1.78 -55.63
N ARG A 178 4.60 -0.85 -56.55
CA ARG A 178 4.66 0.58 -56.29
C ARG A 178 3.71 1.00 -55.15
N ALA A 179 2.46 0.53 -55.18
CA ALA A 179 1.49 0.79 -54.12
C ALA A 179 1.93 0.24 -52.74
N GLN A 180 2.62 -0.89 -52.72
CA GLN A 180 3.20 -1.44 -51.48
C GLN A 180 4.33 -0.55 -50.94
N ILE A 181 5.22 -0.06 -51.80
CA ILE A 181 6.31 0.85 -51.40
C ILE A 181 5.74 2.17 -50.87
N GLU A 182 4.70 2.72 -51.50
CA GLU A 182 3.98 3.91 -50.99
C GLU A 182 3.35 3.65 -49.62
N THR A 183 2.82 2.44 -49.39
CA THR A 183 2.28 2.05 -48.08
C THR A 183 3.38 2.02 -47.01
N ILE A 184 4.55 1.45 -47.32
CA ILE A 184 5.72 1.44 -46.41
C ILE A 184 6.18 2.85 -46.08
N ARG A 185 6.28 3.72 -47.10
CA ARG A 185 6.63 5.13 -46.96
C ARG A 185 5.66 5.85 -46.01
N ASN A 186 4.35 5.69 -46.23
CA ASN A 186 3.32 6.33 -45.39
C ASN A 186 3.33 5.80 -43.95
N MET A 187 3.53 4.49 -43.76
CA MET A 187 3.65 3.91 -42.41
C MET A 187 4.90 4.40 -41.68
N THR A 188 6.02 4.59 -42.39
CA THR A 188 7.25 5.17 -41.83
C THR A 188 7.03 6.59 -41.31
N LEU A 189 6.35 7.44 -42.09
CA LEU A 189 5.98 8.80 -41.67
C LEU A 189 5.07 8.78 -40.44
N ARG A 190 4.07 7.88 -40.41
CA ARG A 190 3.15 7.74 -39.28
C ARG A 190 3.89 7.35 -37.99
N ILE A 191 4.87 6.45 -38.06
CA ILE A 191 5.69 6.08 -36.89
C ILE A 191 6.54 7.27 -36.44
N HIS A 192 7.11 8.04 -37.37
CA HIS A 192 7.86 9.25 -37.04
C HIS A 192 7.00 10.27 -36.27
N GLU A 193 5.76 10.50 -36.70
CA GLU A 193 4.81 11.39 -36.00
C GLU A 193 4.50 10.90 -34.58
N ILE A 194 4.31 9.58 -34.38
CA ILE A 194 4.09 9.00 -33.06
C ILE A 194 5.29 9.27 -32.14
N MET A 195 6.52 9.11 -32.64
CA MET A 195 7.74 9.39 -31.87
C MET A 195 7.89 10.87 -31.51
N GLN A 196 7.46 11.77 -32.40
CA GLN A 196 7.40 13.21 -32.11
C GLN A 196 6.41 13.51 -30.98
N ARG A 197 5.22 12.89 -31.01
CA ARG A 197 4.22 13.05 -29.93
C ARG A 197 4.76 12.60 -28.58
N PHE A 198 5.47 11.47 -28.50
CA PHE A 198 6.11 11.05 -27.26
C PHE A 198 7.13 12.06 -26.73
N SER A 199 7.90 12.70 -27.63
CA SER A 199 8.87 13.72 -27.25
C SER A 199 8.22 15.04 -26.79
N SER A 200 7.07 15.41 -27.37
CA SER A 200 6.30 16.57 -26.89
C SER A 200 5.72 16.30 -25.52
N LEU A 201 5.16 15.10 -25.32
CA LEU A 201 4.59 14.69 -24.03
C LEU A 201 5.64 14.66 -22.91
N GLU A 202 6.86 14.18 -23.19
CA GLU A 202 8.00 14.27 -22.28
C GLU A 202 8.25 15.73 -21.82
N LYS A 203 8.28 16.68 -22.76
CA LYS A 203 8.52 18.09 -22.44
C LYS A 203 7.41 18.68 -21.59
N GLU A 204 6.15 18.40 -21.92
CA GLU A 204 4.99 18.85 -21.13
C GLU A 204 5.06 18.30 -19.70
N MET A 205 5.37 17.01 -19.55
CA MET A 205 5.53 16.40 -18.22
C MET A 205 6.65 17.04 -17.39
N ASN A 206 7.79 17.36 -18.02
CA ASN A 206 8.90 18.04 -17.33
C ASN A 206 8.53 19.45 -16.87
N VAL A 207 7.75 20.19 -17.66
CA VAL A 207 7.26 21.54 -17.28
C VAL A 207 6.30 21.43 -16.08
N VAL A 208 5.35 20.49 -16.12
CA VAL A 208 4.41 20.24 -15.01
C VAL A 208 5.17 19.85 -13.74
N ALA A 209 6.17 18.98 -13.83
CA ALA A 209 6.98 18.57 -12.69
C ALA A 209 7.76 19.75 -12.06
N GLN A 210 8.31 20.65 -12.89
CA GLN A 210 9.00 21.86 -12.41
C GLN A 210 8.05 22.82 -11.70
N GLN A 211 6.84 23.02 -12.24
CA GLN A 211 5.82 23.87 -11.63
C GLN A 211 5.37 23.33 -10.26
N ALA A 212 5.10 22.03 -10.16
CA ALA A 212 4.73 21.39 -8.91
C ALA A 212 5.81 21.52 -7.82
N GLY A 213 7.09 21.42 -8.19
CA GLY A 213 8.20 21.64 -7.27
C GLY A 213 8.31 23.08 -6.76
N GLN A 214 8.07 24.07 -7.64
CA GLN A 214 8.08 25.49 -7.27
C GLN A 214 6.93 25.86 -6.33
N ASP A 215 5.73 25.34 -6.56
CA ASP A 215 4.55 25.61 -5.72
C ASP A 215 4.65 24.93 -4.36
N SER A 216 5.22 23.72 -4.31
CA SER A 216 5.54 23.04 -3.04
C SER A 216 6.55 23.84 -2.22
N GLY A 217 7.63 24.34 -2.85
CA GLY A 217 8.63 25.17 -2.19
C GLY A 217 8.09 26.50 -1.66
N LYS A 218 7.17 27.15 -2.38
CA LYS A 218 6.49 28.37 -1.91
C LYS A 218 5.56 28.11 -0.73
N SER A 219 4.87 26.97 -0.71
CA SER A 219 4.01 26.56 0.40
C SER A 219 4.82 26.32 1.68
N TYR A 220 5.98 25.65 1.59
CA TYR A 220 6.90 25.49 2.72
C TYR A 220 7.51 26.82 3.21
N ALA A 221 7.79 27.77 2.31
CA ALA A 221 8.29 29.10 2.67
C ALA A 221 7.23 29.97 3.37
N ALA A 222 5.94 29.79 3.02
CA ALA A 222 4.84 30.51 3.67
C ALA A 222 4.54 29.99 5.09
N VAL A 223 4.72 28.68 5.34
CA VAL A 223 4.49 28.07 6.67
C VAL A 223 5.64 28.32 7.65
N ALA A 224 6.84 28.63 7.16
CA ALA A 224 8.01 28.95 8.00
C ALA A 224 8.13 30.45 8.35
N GLY A 225 7.19 31.28 7.86
CA GLY A 225 7.20 32.74 8.02
C GLY A 225 6.15 33.30 8.99
N ASP A 226 5.31 32.45 9.58
CA ASP A 226 4.35 32.76 10.67
C ASP A 226 4.84 32.18 12.01
#